data_AF-A0A0F9AJL8-F1
#
_entry.id   AF-A0A0F9AJL8-F1
#
_cell.length_a   1.000
_cell.length_b   1.000
_cell.length_c   1.000
_cell.angle_alpha   90.00
_cell.angle_beta   90.00
_cell.angle_gamma   90.00
#
_symmetry.space_group_name_H-M   'P 1'
#
loop_
_entity.id
_entity.type
_entity.pdbx_description
1 polymer ?
#
loop_
_entity_poly.entity_id
_entity_poly.type
_entity_poly.pdbx_seq_one_letter_code
_entity_poly.pdbx_strand_id
1 'polypeptide(L)'
;MSRAIILKEIDLERERQEGFWGSDFDDLNTPNDWVTSIVHYVVEGAYDGRSMFYTPENFREHLVKAATITVAAIEALDRNGKLAPRHYDRG
;
A
#
# COMPACT_ATOMS: atom_id res chain seq x y z
N MET A 1 16.14 -6.44 14.74
CA MET A 1 14.92 -5.61 14.72
C MET A 1 13.74 -6.50 15.11
N SER A 2 12.84 -6.05 15.99
CA SER A 2 11.69 -6.88 16.40
C SER A 2 10.48 -6.63 15.49
N ARG A 3 9.58 -7.60 15.39
CA ARG A 3 8.30 -7.45 14.69
C ARG A 3 7.52 -6.21 15.14
N ALA A 4 7.59 -5.88 16.42
CA ALA A 4 6.92 -4.70 16.98
C ALA A 4 7.43 -3.38 16.36
N ILE A 5 8.73 -3.28 16.04
CA ILE A 5 9.29 -2.10 15.38
C ILE A 5 8.75 -1.98 13.94
N ILE A 6 8.69 -3.08 13.20
CA ILE A 6 8.16 -3.10 11.83
C ILE A 6 6.69 -2.67 11.82
N LEU A 7 5.88 -3.20 12.74
CA LEU A 7 4.47 -2.82 12.84
C LEU A 7 4.30 -1.33 13.18
N LYS A 8 5.14 -0.77 14.07
CA LYS A 8 5.14 0.65 14.38
C LYS A 8 5.48 1.52 13.16
N GLU A 9 6.40 1.08 12.31
CA GLU A 9 6.73 1.82 11.09
C GLU A 9 5.60 1.79 10.06
N ILE A 10 4.91 0.65 9.92
CA ILE A 10 3.71 0.52 9.08
C ILE A 10 2.62 1.47 9.57
N ASP A 11 2.42 1.55 10.90
CA ASP A 11 1.47 2.44 11.56
C ASP A 11 1.78 3.91 11.29
N LEU A 12 3.04 4.34 11.48
CA LEU A 12 3.48 5.70 11.18
C LEU A 12 3.30 6.07 9.70
N GLU A 13 3.59 5.13 8.79
CA GLU A 13 3.34 5.35 7.36
C GLU A 13 1.84 5.40 7.04
N ARG A 14 0.99 4.65 7.77
CA ARG A 14 -0.47 4.69 7.61
C ARG A 14 -1.04 6.03 8.08
N GLU A 15 -0.59 6.54 9.22
CA GLU A 15 -0.93 7.87 9.73
C GLU A 15 -0.55 8.95 8.70
N ARG A 16 0.63 8.82 8.08
CA ARG A 16 1.07 9.72 7.00
C ARG A 16 0.09 9.69 5.83
N GLN A 17 -0.29 8.51 5.35
CA GLN A 17 -1.23 8.35 4.23
C GLN A 17 -2.60 8.94 4.55
N GLU A 18 -3.11 8.71 5.76
CA GLU A 18 -4.39 9.28 6.21
C GLU A 18 -4.35 10.80 6.19
N GLY A 19 -3.23 11.41 6.61
CA GLY A 19 -3.05 12.85 6.58
C GLY A 19 -2.98 13.46 5.16
N PHE A 20 -2.63 12.67 4.14
CA PHE A 20 -2.57 13.14 2.77
C PHE A 20 -3.88 12.93 2.01
N TRP A 21 -4.45 11.72 2.06
CA TRP A 21 -5.53 11.30 1.15
C TRP A 21 -6.85 11.08 1.89
N GLY A 22 -6.77 10.61 3.14
CA GLY A 22 -7.92 10.26 3.96
C GLY A 22 -8.67 9.02 3.49
N SER A 23 -9.45 8.44 4.40
CA SER A 23 -10.28 7.25 4.16
C SER A 23 -11.33 7.40 3.04
N ASP A 24 -11.81 8.63 2.76
CA ASP A 24 -12.74 8.89 1.64
C ASP A 24 -12.11 8.53 0.27
N PHE A 25 -10.80 8.73 0.11
CA PHE A 25 -10.11 8.37 -1.12
C PHE A 25 -9.92 6.86 -1.23
N ASP A 26 -9.63 6.19 -0.11
CA ASP A 26 -9.50 4.73 -0.06
C ASP A 26 -10.77 4.03 -0.53
N ASP A 27 -11.93 4.58 -0.16
CA ASP A 27 -13.24 4.00 -0.50
C ASP A 27 -13.58 4.09 -2.01
N LEU A 28 -12.81 4.86 -2.78
CA LEU A 28 -12.92 4.94 -4.25
C LEU A 28 -12.08 3.90 -4.98
N ASN A 29 -11.12 3.26 -4.30
CA ASN A 29 -10.19 2.32 -4.93
C ASN A 29 -10.87 0.97 -5.22
N THR A 30 -10.75 0.54 -6.48
CA THR A 30 -11.17 -0.79 -6.90
C THR A 30 -10.14 -1.84 -6.45
N PRO A 31 -10.48 -3.15 -6.44
CA PRO A 31 -9.49 -4.19 -6.16
C PRO A 31 -8.22 -4.10 -7.00
N ASN A 32 -8.33 -3.66 -8.27
CA ASN A 32 -7.18 -3.52 -9.15
C ASN A 32 -6.32 -2.30 -8.80
N ASP A 33 -6.90 -1.22 -8.31
CA ASP A 33 -6.15 -0.03 -7.89
C ASP A 33 -5.29 -0.35 -6.66
N TRP A 34 -5.84 -1.11 -5.71
CA TRP A 34 -5.11 -1.63 -4.56
C TRP A 34 -3.94 -2.53 -4.99
N VAL A 35 -4.20 -3.54 -5.84
CA VAL A 35 -3.14 -4.42 -6.35
C VAL A 35 -2.07 -3.64 -7.09
N THR A 36 -2.46 -2.68 -7.93
CA THR A 36 -1.52 -1.86 -8.69
C THR A 36 -0.61 -1.06 -7.77
N SER A 37 -1.16 -0.43 -6.73
CA SER A 37 -0.38 0.33 -5.74
C SER A 37 0.59 -0.55 -4.95
N ILE A 38 0.15 -1.74 -4.54
CA ILE A 38 1.01 -2.71 -3.83
C ILE A 38 2.16 -3.15 -4.74
N VAL A 39 1.85 -3.57 -5.97
CA VAL A 39 2.85 -4.03 -6.94
C VAL A 39 3.82 -2.92 -7.30
N HIS A 40 3.34 -1.69 -7.46
CA HIS A 40 4.16 -0.52 -7.75
C HIS A 40 5.29 -0.37 -6.72
N TYR A 41 4.96 -0.32 -5.43
CA TYR A 41 6.00 -0.20 -4.39
C TYR A 41 6.94 -1.41 -4.35
N VAL A 42 6.41 -2.64 -4.46
CA VAL A 42 7.25 -3.84 -4.49
C VAL A 42 8.25 -3.81 -5.65
N VAL A 43 7.81 -3.37 -6.83
CA VAL A 43 8.64 -3.30 -8.05
C VAL A 43 9.64 -2.14 -7.96
N GLU A 44 9.26 -0.97 -7.46
CA GLU A 44 10.18 0.17 -7.32
C GLU A 44 11.36 -0.13 -6.39
N GLY A 45 11.12 -0.90 -5.33
CA GLY A 45 12.18 -1.33 -4.43
C GLY A 45 13.02 -2.50 -4.96
N ALA A 46 12.55 -3.22 -5.98
CA ALA A 46 13.19 -4.45 -6.44
C ALA A 46 14.49 -4.18 -7.22
N TYR A 47 15.45 -5.10 -7.08
CA TYR A 47 16.65 -5.09 -7.90
C TYR A 47 16.34 -5.63 -9.30
N ASP A 48 16.49 -4.79 -10.33
CA ASP A 48 16.27 -5.15 -11.74
C ASP A 48 17.55 -5.52 -12.50
N GLY A 49 18.68 -5.69 -11.77
CA GLY A 49 19.99 -5.99 -12.33
C GLY A 49 20.72 -4.78 -12.94
N ARG A 50 20.09 -3.61 -13.00
CA ARG A 50 20.59 -2.43 -13.74
C ARG A 50 20.45 -1.11 -12.96
N SER A 51 19.65 -1.10 -11.91
CA SER A 51 19.32 0.08 -11.13
C SER A 51 20.43 0.42 -10.14
N MET A 52 21.00 1.61 -10.30
CA MET A 52 21.86 2.27 -9.32
C MET A 52 21.09 2.76 -8.07
N PHE A 53 19.76 2.63 -8.06
CA PHE A 53 18.88 3.08 -6.97
C PHE A 53 18.52 1.95 -5.99
N TYR A 54 18.85 0.70 -6.32
CA TYR A 54 18.65 -0.40 -5.38
C TYR A 54 19.67 -0.32 -4.24
N THR A 55 19.14 -0.23 -3.01
CA THR A 55 19.85 -0.51 -1.77
C THR A 55 18.94 -1.38 -0.89
N PRO A 56 19.50 -2.21 0.01
CA PRO A 56 18.70 -2.96 0.98
C PRO A 56 17.76 -2.06 1.79
N GLU A 57 18.22 -0.85 2.12
CA GLU A 57 17.46 0.16 2.86
C GLU A 57 16.27 0.67 2.04
N ASN A 58 16.49 1.03 0.76
CA ASN A 58 15.41 1.46 -0.13
C ASN A 58 14.41 0.34 -0.35
N PHE A 59 14.87 -0.88 -0.58
CA PHE A 59 13.96 -2.02 -0.76
C PHE A 59 13.10 -2.24 0.49
N ARG A 60 13.72 -2.18 1.68
CA ARG A 60 13.00 -2.27 2.96
C ARG A 60 11.94 -1.17 3.11
N GLU A 61 12.26 0.07 2.76
CA GLU A 61 11.30 1.19 2.81
C GLU A 61 10.09 0.93 1.90
N HIS A 62 10.34 0.45 0.68
CA HIS A 62 9.27 0.10 -0.27
C HIS A 62 8.41 -1.08 0.23
N LEU A 63 9.00 -2.07 0.89
CA LEU A 63 8.24 -3.15 1.54
C LEU A 63 7.34 -2.63 2.66
N VAL A 64 7.80 -1.65 3.45
CA VAL A 64 6.95 -0.99 4.47
C VAL A 64 5.78 -0.29 3.80
N LYS A 65 6.01 0.49 2.74
CA LYS A 65 4.93 1.17 1.98
C LYS A 65 3.92 0.18 1.40
N ALA A 66 4.39 -0.92 0.78
CA ALA A 66 3.52 -1.97 0.25
C ALA A 66 2.67 -2.64 1.35
N ALA A 67 3.27 -2.89 2.52
CA ALA A 67 2.54 -3.41 3.67
C ALA A 67 1.50 -2.41 4.18
N THR A 68 1.81 -1.11 4.23
CA THR A 68 0.86 -0.06 4.61
C THR A 68 -0.33 0.01 3.66
N ILE A 69 -0.11 -0.04 2.34
CA ILE A 69 -1.21 -0.07 1.36
C ILE A 69 -2.07 -1.33 1.55
N THR A 70 -1.46 -2.46 1.88
CA THR A 70 -2.21 -3.69 2.19
C THR A 70 -3.10 -3.53 3.42
N VAL A 71 -2.61 -2.85 4.47
CA VAL A 71 -3.42 -2.51 5.65
C VAL A 71 -4.58 -1.60 5.26
N ALA A 72 -4.33 -0.52 4.52
CA ALA A 72 -5.38 0.40 4.07
C ALA A 72 -6.47 -0.30 3.23
N ALA A 73 -6.08 -1.23 2.36
CA ALA A 73 -7.02 -2.03 1.56
C ALA A 73 -7.90 -2.94 2.44
N ILE A 74 -7.34 -3.55 3.48
CA ILE A 74 -8.09 -4.36 4.45
C ILE A 74 -9.04 -3.47 5.25
N GLU A 75 -8.58 -2.31 5.73
CA GLU A 75 -9.43 -1.35 6.44
C GLU A 75 -10.62 -0.89 5.58
N ALA A 76 -10.40 -0.59 4.30
CA ALA A 76 -11.45 -0.21 3.37
C ALA A 76 -12.45 -1.37 3.15
N LEU A 77 -11.96 -2.60 3.00
CA LEU A 77 -12.80 -3.79 2.86
C LEU A 77 -13.65 -4.02 4.11
N ASP A 78 -13.05 -3.97 5.30
CA ASP A 78 -13.71 -4.20 6.59
C ASP A 78 -14.74 -3.10 6.90
N ARG A 79 -14.41 -1.83 6.59
CA ARG A 79 -15.29 -0.67 6.78
C ARG A 79 -16.53 -0.73 5.88
N ASN A 80 -16.35 -1.11 4.61
CA ASN A 80 -17.42 -1.02 3.60
C ASN A 80 -18.14 -2.36 3.33
N GLY A 81 -17.57 -3.48 3.77
CA GLY A 81 -18.01 -4.84 3.44
C GLY A 81 -17.76 -5.25 1.98
N LYS A 82 -17.21 -4.34 1.15
CA LYS A 82 -16.82 -4.54 -0.25
C LYS A 82 -15.88 -3.42 -0.69
N LEU A 83 -15.12 -3.66 -1.75
CA LEU A 83 -14.33 -2.61 -2.41
C LEU A 83 -15.12 -1.93 -3.54
N ALA A 84 -14.61 -0.79 -4.01
CA ALA A 84 -15.28 -0.04 -5.08
C ALA A 84 -15.43 -0.91 -6.34
N PRO A 85 -16.60 -0.88 -7.01
CA PRO A 85 -16.81 -1.62 -8.23
C PRO A 85 -16.02 -0.98 -9.37
N ARG A 86 -15.55 -1.79 -10.32
CA ARG A 86 -14.92 -1.26 -11.53
C ARG A 86 -15.99 -0.61 -12.41
N HIS A 87 -15.56 0.31 -13.28
CA HIS A 87 -16.48 1.08 -14.12
C HIS A 87 -17.36 0.20 -15.04
N TYR A 88 -16.94 -1.03 -15.35
CA TYR A 88 -17.69 -2.01 -16.14
C TYR A 88 -18.43 -3.07 -15.30
N ASP A 89 -18.32 -3.06 -13.96
CA ASP A 89 -19.10 -3.98 -13.10
C ASP A 89 -20.54 -3.44 -12.84
N ARG A 90 -20.87 -2.24 -13.32
CA ARG A 90 -22.18 -1.56 -13.13
C ARG A 90 -23.21 -1.93 -14.21
N GLY A 91 -23.20 -3.18 -14.67
CA GLY A 91 -24.12 -3.71 -15.68
C GLY A 91 -25.53 -3.95 -15.16
#